data_AF-A0A2R6G6M5-F1
#
_entry.id   AF-A0A2R6G6M5-F1
#
_cell.length_a   1.000
_cell.length_b   1.000
_cell.length_c   1.000
_cell.angle_alpha   90.00
_cell.angle_beta   90.00
_cell.angle_gamma   90.00
#
_symmetry.space_group_name_H-M   'P 1'
#
loop_
_entity.id
_entity.type
_entity.pdbx_description
1 polymer ?
#
loop_
_entity_poly.entity_id
_entity_poly.type
_entity_poly.pdbx_seq_one_letter_code
_entity_poly.pdbx_strand_id
1 'polypeptide(L)'
;MYRARDQVANERWLADLETAADALDLSAEARERASDLFLSTVPAEDRSKRAVLAASLYAGALIAGDRRSQNAVADAAGVSRLTVQKRWKPLLEEAGLEPPTW
;
A
#
# COMPACT_ATOMS: atom_id res chain seq x y z
N MET A 1 4.49 -10.94 9.47
CA MET A 1 5.60 -11.53 8.66
C MET A 1 4.98 -12.47 7.64
N TYR A 2 5.03 -12.10 6.36
CA TYR A 2 4.53 -12.89 5.24
C TYR A 2 5.56 -13.96 4.81
N ARG A 3 5.13 -15.00 4.11
CA ARG A 3 5.99 -16.08 3.61
C ARG A 3 6.42 -15.80 2.17
N ALA A 4 7.54 -16.37 1.74
CA ALA A 4 8.02 -16.27 0.34
C ALA A 4 6.95 -16.69 -0.70
N ARG A 5 6.09 -17.68 -0.35
CA ARG A 5 4.95 -18.07 -1.21
C ARG A 5 3.91 -16.97 -1.39
N ASP A 6 3.76 -16.06 -0.44
CA ASP A 6 2.79 -14.96 -0.52
C ASP A 6 3.26 -13.91 -1.52
N GLN A 7 4.58 -13.71 -1.62
CA GLN A 7 5.19 -12.86 -2.64
C GLN A 7 4.93 -13.42 -4.05
N VAL A 8 5.16 -14.72 -4.26
CA VAL A 8 4.88 -15.39 -5.54
C VAL A 8 3.39 -15.35 -5.88
N ALA A 9 2.51 -15.66 -4.92
CA ALA A 9 1.07 -15.66 -5.14
C ALA A 9 0.49 -14.27 -5.48
N ASN A 10 1.19 -13.20 -5.12
CA ASN A 10 0.78 -11.82 -5.36
C ASN A 10 1.73 -11.05 -6.27
N GLU A 11 2.56 -11.74 -7.07
CA GLU A 11 3.55 -11.11 -7.96
C GLU A 11 2.95 -10.04 -8.88
N ARG A 12 1.76 -10.30 -9.44
CA ARG A 12 1.06 -9.35 -10.30
C ARG A 12 0.65 -8.08 -9.56
N TRP A 13 0.30 -8.21 -8.28
CA TRP A 13 -0.13 -7.08 -7.45
C TRP A 13 1.08 -6.27 -6.98
N LEU A 14 2.21 -6.93 -6.74
CA LEU A 14 3.47 -6.24 -6.49
C LEU A 14 3.95 -5.47 -7.73
N ALA A 15 3.77 -6.02 -8.93
CA ALA A 15 4.07 -5.30 -10.17
C ALA A 15 3.16 -4.07 -10.37
N ASP A 16 1.87 -4.19 -10.08
CA ASP A 16 0.94 -3.05 -10.06
C ASP A 16 1.35 -1.99 -9.02
N LEU A 17 1.82 -2.43 -7.85
CA LEU A 17 2.27 -1.56 -6.75
C LEU A 17 3.50 -0.77 -7.19
N GLU A 18 4.50 -1.44 -7.78
CA GLU A 18 5.70 -0.81 -8.32
C GLU A 18 5.36 0.19 -9.43
N THR A 19 4.46 -0.17 -10.35
CA THR A 19 4.02 0.74 -11.42
C THR A 19 3.37 2.02 -10.85
N ALA A 20 2.52 1.88 -9.83
CA ALA A 20 1.91 3.03 -9.17
C ALA A 20 2.93 3.84 -8.34
N ALA A 21 3.91 3.18 -7.71
CA ALA A 21 4.99 3.84 -7.00
C ALA A 21 5.93 4.62 -7.94
N ASP A 22 6.21 4.10 -9.14
CA ASP A 22 6.92 4.80 -10.21
C ASP A 22 6.17 6.06 -10.65
N ALA A 23 4.86 5.96 -10.87
CA ALA A 23 4.02 7.10 -11.24
C ALA A 23 3.98 8.19 -10.16
N LEU A 24 4.23 7.82 -8.91
CA LEU A 24 4.31 8.71 -7.76
C LEU A 24 5.73 9.19 -7.46
N ASP A 25 6.74 8.74 -8.21
CA ASP A 25 8.16 9.01 -7.95
C ASP A 25 8.53 8.73 -6.48
N LEU A 26 8.14 7.55 -5.98
CA LEU A 26 8.43 7.12 -4.61
C LEU A 26 9.84 6.53 -4.52
N SER A 27 10.52 6.84 -3.41
CA SER A 27 11.80 6.27 -3.02
C SER A 27 11.74 4.76 -2.80
N ALA A 28 12.91 4.11 -2.87
CA ALA A 28 13.05 2.68 -2.60
C ALA A 28 12.54 2.29 -1.20
N GLU A 29 12.80 3.12 -0.18
CA GLU A 29 12.31 2.88 1.18
C GLU A 29 10.78 2.92 1.24
N ALA A 30 10.12 3.89 0.58
CA ALA A 30 8.66 3.95 0.54
C ALA A 30 8.04 2.72 -0.16
N ARG A 31 8.67 2.24 -1.24
CA ARG A 31 8.25 1.03 -1.97
C ARG A 31 8.38 -0.23 -1.14
N GLU A 32 9.50 -0.39 -0.44
CA GLU A 32 9.73 -1.53 0.45
C GLU A 32 8.68 -1.56 1.56
N ARG A 33 8.45 -0.43 2.25
CA ARG A 33 7.43 -0.34 3.30
C ARG A 33 6.02 -0.60 2.76
N ALA A 34 5.69 -0.10 1.57
CA ALA A 34 4.39 -0.36 0.94
C ALA A 34 4.21 -1.84 0.58
N SER A 35 5.24 -2.48 0.03
CA SER A 35 5.22 -3.90 -0.32
C SER A 35 5.07 -4.80 0.91
N ASP A 36 5.81 -4.49 1.99
CA ASP A 36 5.70 -5.22 3.25
C ASP A 36 4.33 -5.08 3.89
N LEU A 37 3.76 -3.88 3.88
CA LEU A 37 2.40 -3.63 4.35
C LEU A 37 1.36 -4.39 3.53
N PHE A 38 1.47 -4.32 2.21
CA PHE A 38 0.58 -5.05 1.30
C PHE A 38 0.64 -6.56 1.58
N LEU A 39 1.82 -7.17 1.59
CA LEU A 39 1.96 -8.61 1.81
C LEU A 39 1.55 -9.06 3.21
N SER A 40 1.65 -8.18 4.21
CA SER A 40 1.22 -8.47 5.58
C SER A 40 -0.30 -8.40 5.78
N THR A 41 -1.02 -7.72 4.88
CA THR A 41 -2.46 -7.44 5.01
C THR A 41 -3.27 -7.85 3.76
N VAL A 42 -2.65 -8.58 2.83
CA VAL A 42 -3.28 -8.92 1.56
C VAL A 42 -4.47 -9.86 1.77
N PRO A 43 -5.68 -9.49 1.34
CA PRO A 43 -6.86 -10.33 1.48
C PRO A 43 -6.86 -11.46 0.44
N ALA A 44 -7.60 -12.54 0.70
CA ALA A 44 -7.76 -13.63 -0.27
C ALA A 44 -8.45 -13.14 -1.57
N GLU A 45 -9.48 -12.30 -1.42
CA GLU A 45 -10.33 -11.82 -2.52
C GLU A 45 -9.66 -10.73 -3.36
N ASP A 46 -9.48 -10.98 -4.65
CA ASP A 46 -8.81 -10.05 -5.58
C ASP A 46 -9.47 -8.67 -5.67
N ARG A 47 -10.80 -8.60 -5.58
CA ARG A 47 -11.56 -7.33 -5.62
C ARG A 47 -11.14 -6.32 -4.54
N SER A 48 -10.57 -6.81 -3.44
CA SER A 48 -10.12 -5.98 -2.32
C SER A 48 -8.64 -5.62 -2.41
N LYS A 49 -7.83 -6.40 -3.15
CA LYS A 49 -6.38 -6.24 -3.20
C LYS A 49 -5.94 -4.90 -3.78
N ARG A 50 -6.63 -4.36 -4.79
CA ARG A 50 -6.32 -3.02 -5.33
C ARG A 50 -6.50 -1.91 -4.29
N ALA A 51 -7.54 -2.01 -3.46
CA ALA A 51 -7.79 -1.06 -2.39
C ALA A 51 -6.74 -1.15 -1.27
N VAL A 52 -6.28 -2.36 -0.95
CA VAL A 52 -5.19 -2.60 0.01
C VAL A 52 -3.87 -2.09 -0.55
N LEU A 53 -3.55 -2.37 -1.81
CA LEU A 53 -2.38 -1.84 -2.52
C LEU A 53 -2.31 -0.30 -2.43
N ALA A 54 -3.40 0.39 -2.75
CA ALA A 54 -3.45 1.85 -2.69
C ALA A 54 -3.25 2.38 -1.25
N ALA A 55 -3.85 1.70 -0.27
CA ALA A 55 -3.68 2.05 1.15
C ALA A 55 -2.24 1.79 1.63
N SER A 56 -1.63 0.69 1.22
CA SER A 56 -0.23 0.34 1.52
C SER A 56 0.75 1.33 0.91
N LEU A 57 0.53 1.78 -0.34
CA LEU A 57 1.34 2.84 -0.95
C LEU A 57 1.30 4.13 -0.13
N TYR A 58 0.10 4.59 0.22
CA TYR A 58 -0.05 5.80 1.02
C TYR A 58 0.61 5.67 2.40
N ALA A 59 0.38 4.54 3.08
CA ALA A 59 0.93 4.28 4.39
C ALA A 59 2.46 4.08 4.38
N GLY A 60 2.99 3.34 3.41
CA GLY A 60 4.43 3.13 3.22
C GLY A 60 5.17 4.42 2.93
N ALA A 61 4.63 5.24 2.02
CA ALA A 61 5.12 6.60 1.74
C ALA A 61 5.10 7.50 2.99
N LEU A 62 4.04 7.41 3.80
CA LEU A 62 3.93 8.17 5.04
C LEU A 62 4.98 7.78 6.07
N ILE A 63 5.21 6.46 6.24
CA ILE A 63 6.20 5.89 7.17
C ILE A 63 7.63 6.25 6.74
N ALA A 64 7.93 6.19 5.44
CA ALA A 64 9.24 6.54 4.89
C ALA A 64 9.49 8.06 4.86
N GLY A 65 8.51 8.89 5.23
CA GLY A 65 8.62 10.35 5.14
C GLY A 65 8.50 10.92 3.71
N ASP A 66 8.24 10.07 2.71
CA ASP A 66 8.15 10.41 1.30
C ASP A 66 6.70 10.65 0.86
N ARG A 67 6.09 11.68 1.45
CA ARG A 67 4.62 11.84 1.44
C ARG A 67 4.10 12.23 0.06
N ARG A 68 3.00 11.56 -0.34
CA ARG A 68 2.12 11.96 -1.46
C ARG A 68 0.70 12.19 -0.96
N SER A 69 -0.08 12.98 -1.71
CA SER A 69 -1.49 13.20 -1.35
C SER A 69 -2.31 11.92 -1.55
N GLN A 70 -3.36 11.72 -0.76
CA GLN A 70 -4.28 10.59 -0.96
C GLN A 70 -4.94 10.60 -2.34
N ASN A 71 -5.12 11.78 -2.96
CA ASN A 71 -5.62 11.90 -4.33
C ASN A 71 -4.60 11.33 -5.32
N ALA A 72 -3.34 11.74 -5.23
CA ALA A 72 -2.30 11.25 -6.13
C ALA A 72 -2.16 9.72 -6.05
N VAL A 73 -2.17 9.16 -4.83
CA VAL A 73 -2.12 7.70 -4.65
C VAL A 73 -3.36 7.02 -5.23
N ALA A 74 -4.54 7.62 -5.03
CA ALA A 74 -5.79 7.08 -5.57
C ALA A 74 -5.80 7.08 -7.10
N ASP A 75 -5.34 8.16 -7.73
CA ASP A 75 -5.23 8.29 -9.18
C ASP A 75 -4.23 7.27 -9.74
N ALA A 76 -3.04 7.14 -9.13
CA ALA A 76 -2.02 6.18 -9.53
C ALA A 76 -2.48 4.72 -9.41
N ALA A 77 -3.28 4.40 -8.39
CA ALA A 77 -3.78 3.04 -8.15
C ALA A 77 -5.15 2.76 -8.80
N GLY A 78 -5.77 3.74 -9.46
CA GLY A 78 -7.08 3.59 -10.09
C GLY A 78 -8.23 3.33 -9.09
N VAL A 79 -8.20 3.99 -7.93
CA VAL A 79 -9.25 3.92 -6.90
C VAL A 79 -9.77 5.31 -6.54
N SER A 80 -10.81 5.40 -5.72
CA SER A 80 -11.26 6.69 -5.19
C SER A 80 -10.37 7.15 -4.03
N ARG A 81 -10.18 8.46 -3.85
CA ARG A 81 -9.52 9.03 -2.65
C ARG A 81 -10.12 8.49 -1.34
N LEU A 82 -11.45 8.38 -1.28
CA LEU A 82 -12.17 7.84 -0.12
C LEU A 82 -11.76 6.39 0.21
N THR A 83 -11.40 5.61 -0.80
CA THR A 83 -10.89 4.24 -0.64
C THR A 83 -9.58 4.22 0.12
N VAL A 84 -8.65 5.10 -0.25
CA VAL A 84 -7.37 5.27 0.45
C VAL A 84 -7.62 5.77 1.88
N GLN A 85 -8.40 6.86 2.02
CA GLN A 85 -8.70 7.49 3.30
C GLN A 85 -9.25 6.52 4.34
N LYS A 86 -10.20 5.66 3.95
CA LYS A 86 -10.88 4.72 4.86
C LYS A 86 -10.02 3.53 5.26
N ARG A 87 -8.95 3.22 4.51
CA ARG A 87 -8.22 1.95 4.65
C ARG A 87 -6.83 2.10 5.22
N TRP A 88 -6.14 3.20 5.00
CA TRP A 88 -4.73 3.28 5.40
C TRP A 88 -4.50 3.17 6.92
N LYS A 89 -5.37 3.75 7.76
CA LYS A 89 -5.25 3.61 9.23
C LYS A 89 -5.56 2.19 9.71
N PRO A 90 -6.73 1.60 9.37
CA PRO A 90 -7.01 0.21 9.74
C PRO A 90 -5.96 -0.79 9.24
N LEU A 91 -5.38 -0.54 8.05
CA LEU A 91 -4.33 -1.39 7.49
C LEU A 91 -3.05 -1.36 8.33
N LEU A 92 -2.65 -0.18 8.83
CA LEU A 92 -1.52 -0.08 9.77
C LEU A 92 -1.79 -0.87 11.05
N GLU A 93 -2.98 -0.70 11.62
CA GLU A 93 -3.40 -1.42 12.83
C GLU A 93 -3.40 -2.94 12.62
N GLU A 94 -3.89 -3.42 11.47
CA GLU A 94 -3.87 -4.84 11.08
C GLU A 94 -2.44 -5.37 10.92
N ALA A 95 -1.53 -4.53 10.40
CA ALA A 95 -0.10 -4.85 10.29
C ALA A 95 0.64 -4.79 11.65
N GLY A 96 -0.05 -4.46 12.74
CA GLY A 96 0.54 -4.31 14.09
C GLY A 96 1.34 -3.02 14.26
N LEU A 97 1.09 -2.01 13.42
CA LEU A 97 1.71 -0.69 13.49
C LEU A 97 0.73 0.33 14.04
N GLU A 98 1.23 1.26 14.85
CA GLU A 98 0.40 2.35 15.35
C GLU A 98 0.35 3.49 14.32
N PRO A 99 -0.84 3.91 13.85
CA PRO A 99 -0.95 5.03 12.94
C PRO A 99 -0.50 6.32 13.64
N PRO A 100 0.14 7.26 12.92
CA PRO A 100 0.56 8.51 13.52
C PRO A 100 -0.64 9.32 14.05
N THR A 101 -0.47 9.96 15.21
CA THR A 101 -1.54 10.66 15.95
C THR A 101 -1.66 12.16 15.66
N TRP A 102 -0.85 12.68 14.74
CA TRP A 102 -0.78 14.12 14.42
C TRP A 102 -1.85 14.58 13.42
#